data_AF-A0A951CSF9-F1
#
_entry.id   AF-A0A951CSF9-F1
#
_cell.length_a   1.000
_cell.length_b   1.000
_cell.length_c   1.000
_cell.angle_alpha   90.00
_cell.angle_beta   90.00
_cell.angle_gamma   90.00
#
_symmetry.space_group_name_H-M   'P 1'
#
loop_
_entity.id
_entity.type
_entity.pdbx_description
1 polymer ?
#
loop_
_entity_poly.entity_id
_entity_poly.type
_entity_poly.pdbx_seq_one_letter_code
_entity_poly.pdbx_strand_id
1 'polypeptide(L)'
;MPIVETQPGRLCILEVEKPGGDVMPVGVLLIDPAHDKLYVRVRRDWDNILPEESDVLEAMEKGLAHLANEIGAVALLEYLQATLSNTFRMSEPGDIMVEDFERAVARLYRRHVPSTIRPFVTHLPRYAVAVAAGKFLDNQEVVEEDWIEAPEDLKLTPGMFIARIAGRSMEPKISDGSLCVFRAPVVGSRQGRLVLVEALGRGNNDRYTVKRYRSEKSQLPSGAWSHDRIRLEPLNPEFEAWDLAPEEDRYRIFAEFLRVLE
;
A
#
# COMPACT_ATOMS: atom_id res chain seq x y z
N MET A 1 -14.49 12.25 -17.75
CA MET A 1 -14.23 11.22 -16.72
C MET A 1 -13.90 9.94 -17.48
N PRO A 2 -12.74 9.31 -17.26
CA PRO A 2 -12.52 7.96 -17.78
C PRO A 2 -13.58 7.06 -17.14
N ILE A 3 -14.28 6.28 -17.95
CA ILE A 3 -15.11 5.19 -17.44
C ILE A 3 -14.11 4.17 -16.93
N VAL A 4 -14.05 4.01 -15.62
CA VAL A 4 -13.30 2.93 -15.00
C VAL A 4 -14.02 1.64 -15.35
N GLU A 5 -13.45 0.87 -16.26
CA GLU A 5 -14.02 -0.39 -16.71
C GLU A 5 -13.84 -1.43 -15.61
N THR A 6 -14.94 -1.92 -15.06
CA THR A 6 -14.92 -2.98 -14.05
C THR A 6 -15.18 -4.32 -14.72
N GLN A 7 -14.45 -5.35 -14.28
CA GLN A 7 -14.51 -6.69 -14.82
C GLN A 7 -15.04 -7.66 -13.75
N PRO A 8 -15.81 -8.70 -14.15
CA PRO A 8 -16.24 -9.74 -13.22
C PRO A 8 -15.03 -10.51 -12.68
N GLY A 9 -15.01 -10.77 -11.37
CA GLY A 9 -14.04 -11.61 -10.69
C GLY A 9 -14.73 -12.58 -9.74
N ARG A 10 -14.04 -13.68 -9.40
CA ARG A 10 -14.51 -14.67 -8.41
C ARG A 10 -13.62 -14.68 -7.18
N LEU A 11 -14.23 -14.48 -6.02
CA LEU A 11 -13.56 -14.43 -4.73
C LEU A 11 -13.83 -15.71 -3.94
N CYS A 12 -12.76 -16.35 -3.48
CA CYS A 12 -12.82 -17.41 -2.48
C CYS A 12 -11.89 -17.09 -1.30
N ILE A 13 -12.32 -17.45 -0.10
CA ILE A 13 -11.51 -17.36 1.10
C ILE A 13 -10.94 -18.74 1.39
N LEU A 14 -9.62 -18.82 1.53
CA LEU A 14 -8.93 -20.01 2.03
C LEU A 14 -8.96 -19.98 3.55
N GLU A 15 -9.36 -21.08 4.16
CA GLU A 15 -9.57 -21.21 5.59
C GLU A 15 -8.81 -22.41 6.15
N VAL A 16 -8.46 -22.35 7.43
CA VAL A 16 -7.89 -23.48 8.19
C VAL A 16 -8.80 -23.79 9.36
N GLU A 17 -9.10 -25.07 9.54
CA GLU A 17 -9.73 -25.59 10.74
C GLU A 17 -8.65 -26.19 11.64
N LYS A 18 -8.36 -25.51 12.76
CA LYS A 18 -7.44 -26.06 13.76
C LYS A 18 -8.12 -27.22 14.51
N PRO A 19 -7.39 -28.29 14.89
CA PRO A 19 -7.96 -29.35 15.71
C PRO A 19 -8.59 -28.80 17.00
N GLY A 20 -9.92 -28.90 17.13
CA GLY A 20 -10.67 -28.40 18.29
C GLY A 20 -10.82 -26.87 18.38
N GLY A 21 -10.50 -26.14 17.32
CA GLY A 21 -10.62 -24.68 17.25
C GLY A 21 -11.61 -24.18 16.21
N ASP A 22 -11.79 -22.85 16.15
CA ASP A 22 -12.62 -22.19 15.15
C ASP A 22 -11.94 -22.18 13.77
N VAL A 23 -12.77 -22.18 12.72
CA VAL A 23 -12.32 -21.97 11.34
C VAL A 23 -11.77 -20.55 11.22
N MET A 24 -10.56 -20.41 10.69
CA MET A 24 -9.93 -19.11 10.50
C MET A 24 -9.59 -18.85 9.03
N PRO A 25 -9.86 -17.65 8.51
CA PRO A 25 -9.38 -17.27 7.18
C PRO A 25 -7.87 -17.11 7.20
N VAL A 26 -7.21 -17.67 6.19
CA VAL A 26 -5.76 -17.68 6.04
C VAL A 26 -5.29 -17.17 4.67
N GLY A 27 -6.20 -16.99 3.72
CA GLY A 27 -5.85 -16.47 2.41
C GLY A 27 -7.05 -16.03 1.60
N VAL A 28 -6.77 -15.32 0.51
CA VAL A 28 -7.72 -14.85 -0.48
C VAL A 28 -7.26 -15.34 -1.85
N LEU A 29 -8.17 -15.97 -2.58
CA LEU A 29 -8.01 -16.30 -3.99
C LEU A 29 -9.00 -15.45 -4.77
N LEU A 30 -8.48 -14.61 -5.65
CA LEU A 30 -9.25 -13.78 -6.56
C LEU A 30 -8.94 -14.21 -8.00
N ILE A 31 -9.95 -14.73 -8.68
CA ILE A 31 -9.83 -15.25 -10.04
C ILE A 31 -10.37 -14.21 -11.00
N ASP A 32 -9.60 -13.95 -12.06
CA ASP A 32 -10.03 -13.25 -13.27
C ASP A 32 -10.43 -14.31 -14.32
N PRO A 33 -11.74 -14.56 -14.51
CA PRO A 33 -12.20 -15.57 -15.46
C PRO A 33 -11.98 -15.18 -16.92
N ALA A 34 -11.83 -13.88 -17.22
CA ALA A 34 -11.65 -13.41 -18.59
C ALA A 34 -10.24 -13.72 -19.12
N HIS A 35 -9.25 -13.69 -18.23
CA HIS A 35 -7.86 -14.00 -18.55
C HIS A 35 -7.36 -15.32 -17.94
N ASP A 36 -8.25 -16.07 -17.29
CA ASP A 36 -7.96 -17.32 -16.56
C ASP A 36 -6.77 -17.20 -15.60
N LYS A 37 -6.70 -16.07 -14.89
CA LYS A 37 -5.56 -15.71 -14.02
C LYS A 37 -5.95 -15.73 -12.55
N LEU A 38 -5.05 -16.25 -11.71
CA LEU A 38 -5.17 -16.21 -10.25
C LEU A 38 -4.38 -15.05 -9.66
N TYR A 39 -5.04 -14.30 -8.78
CA TYR A 39 -4.44 -13.36 -7.84
C TYR A 39 -4.63 -13.93 -6.45
N VAL A 40 -3.54 -14.28 -5.77
CA VAL A 40 -3.59 -14.98 -4.48
C VAL A 40 -2.74 -14.25 -3.45
N ARG A 41 -3.26 -14.19 -2.22
CA ARG A 41 -2.52 -13.76 -1.03
C ARG A 41 -2.83 -14.69 0.11
N VAL A 42 -1.81 -15.13 0.81
CA VAL A 42 -1.95 -15.98 2.00
C VAL A 42 -1.18 -15.36 3.15
N ARG A 43 -1.59 -15.69 4.37
CA ARG A 43 -0.90 -15.24 5.57
C ARG A 43 0.56 -15.69 5.58
N ARG A 44 1.39 -14.99 6.35
CA ARG A 44 2.84 -15.25 6.46
C ARG A 44 3.29 -15.73 7.83
N ASP A 45 2.45 -15.52 8.83
CA ASP A 45 2.71 -15.90 10.22
C ASP A 45 2.25 -17.33 10.51
N TRP A 46 2.63 -18.29 9.65
CA TRP A 46 2.30 -19.70 9.80
C TRP A 46 2.90 -20.33 11.05
N ASP A 47 4.06 -19.83 11.47
CA ASP A 47 4.71 -20.13 12.75
C ASP A 47 3.80 -19.90 13.97
N ASN A 48 2.80 -19.02 13.86
CA ASN A 48 1.80 -18.80 14.92
C ASN A 48 0.56 -19.71 14.81
N ILE A 49 0.36 -20.37 13.67
CA ILE A 49 -0.89 -21.08 13.35
C ILE A 49 -0.69 -22.58 13.27
N LEU A 50 0.25 -23.01 12.44
CA LEU A 50 0.63 -24.38 12.15
C LEU A 50 2.17 -24.43 12.13
N PRO A 51 2.81 -24.41 13.32
CA PRO A 51 4.27 -24.29 13.41
C PRO A 51 5.01 -25.49 12.79
N GLU A 52 4.40 -26.68 12.80
CA GLU A 52 5.00 -27.91 12.28
C GLU A 52 5.05 -27.90 10.74
N GLU A 53 4.11 -27.23 10.08
CA GLU A 53 4.00 -27.13 8.63
C GLU A 53 4.46 -25.77 8.06
N SER A 54 4.96 -24.85 8.90
CA SER A 54 5.29 -23.46 8.51
C SER A 54 6.13 -23.38 7.24
N ASP A 55 7.22 -24.15 7.16
CA ASP A 55 8.13 -24.16 6.02
C ASP A 55 7.43 -24.49 4.68
N VAL A 56 6.45 -25.40 4.72
CA VAL A 56 5.67 -25.80 3.54
C VAL A 56 4.64 -24.72 3.21
N LEU A 57 3.97 -24.17 4.23
CA LEU A 57 2.90 -23.19 4.06
C LEU A 57 3.40 -21.82 3.63
N GLU A 58 4.63 -21.45 3.97
CA GLU A 58 5.31 -20.27 3.43
C GLU A 58 5.47 -20.33 1.91
N ALA A 59 5.57 -21.53 1.32
CA ALA A 59 5.63 -21.71 -0.13
C ALA A 59 4.25 -21.74 -0.81
N MET A 60 3.15 -21.74 -0.05
CA MET A 60 1.80 -21.96 -0.56
C MET A 60 1.37 -20.92 -1.60
N GLU A 61 1.65 -19.63 -1.37
CA GLU A 61 1.28 -18.57 -2.33
C GLU A 61 1.88 -18.82 -3.71
N LYS A 62 3.19 -19.10 -3.72
CA LYS A 62 3.95 -19.37 -4.94
C LYS A 62 3.52 -20.68 -5.59
N GLY A 63 3.26 -21.71 -4.78
CA GLY A 63 2.76 -23.01 -5.26
C GLY A 63 1.41 -22.89 -5.97
N LEU A 64 0.45 -22.18 -5.35
CA LEU A 64 -0.87 -21.93 -5.93
C LEU A 64 -0.78 -21.10 -7.21
N ALA A 65 0.02 -20.02 -7.21
CA ALA A 65 0.22 -19.21 -8.40
C ALA A 65 0.89 -19.99 -9.54
N HIS A 66 1.86 -20.85 -9.23
CA HIS A 66 2.52 -21.71 -10.22
C HIS A 66 1.54 -22.71 -10.82
N LEU A 67 0.79 -23.43 -9.97
CA LEU A 67 -0.20 -24.40 -10.43
C LEU A 67 -1.30 -23.74 -11.27
N ALA A 68 -1.77 -22.55 -10.88
CA ALA A 68 -2.75 -21.78 -11.67
C ALA A 68 -2.22 -21.47 -13.09
N ASN A 69 -0.93 -21.17 -13.23
CA ASN A 69 -0.32 -20.94 -14.55
C ASN A 69 -0.19 -22.22 -15.38
N GLU A 70 -0.16 -23.40 -14.75
CA GLU A 70 -0.06 -24.69 -15.44
C GLU A 70 -1.42 -25.22 -15.90
N ILE A 71 -2.44 -25.17 -15.03
CA ILE A 71 -3.74 -25.81 -15.29
C ILE A 71 -4.89 -24.82 -15.54
N GLY A 72 -4.66 -23.52 -15.34
CA GLY A 72 -5.69 -22.47 -15.39
C GLY A 72 -6.27 -22.16 -14.00
N ALA A 73 -6.61 -20.89 -13.76
CA ALA A 73 -7.14 -20.44 -12.47
C ALA A 73 -8.52 -21.02 -12.16
N VAL A 74 -9.38 -21.17 -13.18
CA VAL A 74 -10.71 -21.78 -13.03
C VAL A 74 -10.59 -23.27 -12.69
N ALA A 75 -9.74 -24.01 -13.40
CA ALA A 75 -9.52 -25.43 -13.14
C ALA A 75 -8.87 -25.67 -11.77
N LEU A 76 -7.95 -24.79 -11.35
CA LEU A 76 -7.37 -24.84 -10.01
C LEU A 76 -8.44 -24.69 -8.93
N LEU A 77 -9.40 -23.78 -9.08
CA LEU A 77 -10.50 -23.63 -8.12
C LEU A 77 -11.29 -24.92 -7.97
N GLU A 78 -11.68 -25.55 -9.08
CA GLU A 78 -12.40 -26.82 -9.07
C GLU A 78 -11.57 -27.93 -8.41
N TYR A 79 -10.28 -28.00 -8.74
CA TYR A 79 -9.35 -28.95 -8.14
C TYR A 79 -9.25 -28.78 -6.62
N LEU A 80 -9.05 -27.55 -6.13
CA LEU A 80 -8.96 -27.28 -4.69
C LEU A 80 -10.26 -27.61 -3.98
N GLN A 81 -11.42 -27.24 -4.53
CA GLN A 81 -12.72 -27.59 -3.95
C GLN A 81 -12.96 -29.11 -3.85
N ALA A 82 -12.39 -29.89 -4.76
CA ALA A 82 -12.51 -31.34 -4.76
C ALA A 82 -11.46 -32.07 -3.90
N THR A 83 -10.31 -31.44 -3.61
CA THR A 83 -9.15 -32.13 -3.03
C THR A 83 -8.71 -31.61 -1.67
N LEU A 84 -9.13 -30.41 -1.26
CA LEU A 84 -8.79 -29.88 0.05
C LEU A 84 -9.32 -30.79 1.17
N SER A 85 -8.44 -31.07 2.14
CA SER A 85 -8.70 -31.99 3.26
C SER A 85 -9.46 -31.29 4.39
N ASN A 86 -9.81 -32.00 5.47
CA ASN A 86 -10.46 -31.38 6.64
C ASN A 86 -9.69 -30.16 7.21
N THR A 87 -8.36 -30.13 7.08
CA THR A 87 -7.51 -29.06 7.63
C THR A 87 -7.64 -27.74 6.89
N PHE A 88 -7.76 -27.76 5.55
CA PHE A 88 -7.91 -26.57 4.72
C PHE A 88 -9.27 -26.56 4.07
N ARG A 89 -10.00 -25.45 4.17
CA ARG A 89 -11.32 -25.29 3.56
C ARG A 89 -11.32 -24.11 2.61
N MET A 90 -12.30 -24.10 1.72
CA MET A 90 -12.60 -22.93 0.90
C MET A 90 -14.04 -22.50 1.11
N SER A 91 -14.24 -21.20 1.18
CA SER A 91 -15.58 -20.61 1.15
C SER A 91 -16.27 -20.92 -0.18
N GLU A 92 -17.59 -20.76 -0.22
CA GLU A 92 -18.29 -20.69 -1.51
C GLU A 92 -17.75 -19.50 -2.34
N PRO A 93 -17.59 -19.66 -3.67
CA PRO A 93 -17.15 -18.58 -4.54
C PRO A 93 -18.19 -17.46 -4.60
N GLY A 94 -17.76 -16.23 -4.31
CA GLY A 94 -18.56 -15.02 -4.47
C GLY A 94 -18.20 -14.25 -5.74
N ASP A 95 -19.19 -13.81 -6.51
CA ASP A 95 -18.97 -12.93 -7.66
C ASP A 95 -18.77 -11.47 -7.20
N ILE A 96 -17.75 -10.81 -7.73
CA ILE A 96 -17.43 -9.41 -7.43
C ILE A 96 -17.07 -8.63 -8.70
N MET A 97 -17.24 -7.31 -8.67
CA MET A 97 -16.74 -6.41 -9.73
C MET A 97 -15.39 -5.83 -9.33
N VAL A 98 -14.41 -5.93 -10.23
CA VAL A 98 -13.02 -5.57 -9.98
C VAL A 98 -12.53 -4.59 -11.04
N GLU A 99 -12.00 -3.45 -10.59
CA GLU A 99 -11.32 -2.48 -11.46
C GLU A 99 -9.87 -2.90 -11.71
N ASP A 100 -9.16 -3.24 -10.63
CA ASP A 100 -7.75 -3.65 -10.66
C ASP A 100 -7.59 -4.86 -9.74
N PHE A 101 -7.22 -6.00 -10.33
CA PHE A 101 -7.12 -7.27 -9.63
C PHE A 101 -5.95 -7.32 -8.63
N GLU A 102 -4.81 -6.69 -8.93
CA GLU A 102 -3.65 -6.63 -8.02
C GLU A 102 -4.01 -5.82 -6.76
N ARG A 103 -4.66 -4.66 -6.96
CA ARG A 103 -5.12 -3.82 -5.85
C ARG A 103 -6.28 -4.46 -5.09
N ALA A 104 -7.16 -5.18 -5.80
CA ALA A 104 -8.31 -5.83 -5.18
C ALA A 104 -7.90 -7.00 -4.30
N VAL A 105 -7.00 -7.90 -4.74
CA VAL A 105 -6.59 -9.06 -3.92
C VAL A 105 -5.97 -8.62 -2.60
N ALA A 106 -5.11 -7.60 -2.62
CA ALA A 106 -4.46 -7.14 -1.41
C ALA A 106 -5.40 -6.35 -0.49
N ARG A 107 -6.38 -5.61 -1.03
CA ARG A 107 -7.48 -5.01 -0.24
C ARG A 107 -8.37 -6.09 0.40
N LEU A 108 -8.71 -7.14 -0.34
CA LEU A 108 -9.55 -8.24 0.15
C LEU A 108 -8.81 -9.06 1.21
N TYR A 109 -7.53 -9.34 0.99
CA TYR A 109 -6.67 -10.00 1.98
C TYR A 109 -6.67 -9.26 3.32
N ARG A 110 -6.39 -7.93 3.31
CA ARG A 110 -6.44 -7.11 4.54
C ARG A 110 -7.81 -7.09 5.23
N ARG A 111 -8.89 -7.26 4.48
CA ARG A 111 -10.25 -7.27 5.01
C ARG A 111 -10.61 -8.60 5.66
N HIS A 112 -10.20 -9.71 5.04
CA HIS A 112 -10.68 -11.04 5.38
C HIS A 112 -9.69 -11.85 6.22
N VAL A 113 -8.38 -11.57 6.12
CA VAL A 113 -7.34 -12.37 6.77
C VAL A 113 -6.71 -11.56 7.92
N PRO A 114 -7.00 -11.91 9.19
CA PRO A 114 -6.35 -11.28 10.32
C PRO A 114 -4.90 -11.79 10.43
N SER A 115 -3.95 -10.86 10.42
CA SER A 115 -2.53 -11.14 10.62
C SER A 115 -2.08 -10.81 12.05
N THR A 116 -1.12 -11.57 12.57
CA THR A 116 -0.47 -11.19 13.84
C THR A 116 0.39 -9.95 13.62
N ILE A 117 0.08 -8.87 14.33
CA ILE A 117 0.83 -7.62 14.24
C ILE A 117 2.24 -7.83 14.81
N ARG A 118 3.26 -7.67 13.95
CA ARG A 118 4.69 -7.62 14.33
C ARG A 118 5.25 -6.23 13.95
N PRO A 119 5.25 -5.26 14.89
CA PRO A 119 5.64 -3.88 14.63
C PRO A 119 7.02 -3.74 14.00
N PHE A 120 7.11 -3.05 12.87
CA PHE A 120 8.33 -2.83 12.09
C PHE A 120 9.11 -4.09 11.69
N VAL A 121 8.48 -5.26 11.78
CA VAL A 121 8.98 -6.53 11.24
C VAL A 121 8.16 -6.88 10.01
N THR A 122 6.83 -6.96 10.16
CA THR A 122 5.89 -7.17 9.04
C THR A 122 4.86 -6.06 8.92
N HIS A 123 4.63 -5.26 9.97
CA HIS A 123 3.58 -4.23 9.99
C HIS A 123 4.16 -2.82 10.17
N LEU A 124 3.53 -1.85 9.51
CA LEU A 124 3.78 -0.43 9.71
C LEU A 124 2.56 0.24 10.35
N PRO A 125 2.77 1.26 11.20
CA PRO A 125 1.66 1.99 11.79
C PRO A 125 0.98 2.85 10.72
N ARG A 126 -0.34 2.88 10.76
CA ARG A 126 -1.18 3.76 9.94
C ARG A 126 -1.58 4.98 10.77
N TYR A 127 -1.36 6.15 10.19
CA TYR A 127 -1.79 7.43 10.76
C TYR A 127 -2.66 8.19 9.76
N ALA A 128 -3.60 8.98 10.28
CA ALA A 128 -4.10 10.13 9.53
C ALA A 128 -2.92 11.05 9.21
N VAL A 129 -2.91 11.66 8.02
CA VAL A 129 -1.77 12.48 7.57
C VAL A 129 -1.45 13.62 8.55
N ALA A 130 -2.49 14.26 9.11
CA ALA A 130 -2.34 15.31 10.11
C ALA A 130 -1.68 14.81 11.41
N VAL A 131 -1.99 13.58 11.81
CA VAL A 131 -1.45 12.94 13.01
C VAL A 131 0.00 12.53 12.79
N ALA A 132 0.33 12.00 11.61
CA ALA A 132 1.71 11.69 11.23
C ALA A 132 2.60 12.94 11.27
N ALA A 133 2.10 14.07 10.77
CA ALA A 133 2.82 15.33 10.83
C ALA A 133 3.14 15.72 12.28
N GLY A 134 2.18 15.69 13.21
CA GLY A 134 2.43 15.96 14.63
C GLY A 134 3.49 15.04 15.26
N LYS A 135 3.45 13.72 14.95
CA LYS A 135 4.44 12.76 15.43
C LYS A 135 5.85 13.03 14.90
N PHE A 136 5.98 13.24 13.59
CA PHE A 136 7.29 13.28 12.92
C PHE A 136 7.89 14.69 12.79
N LEU A 137 7.08 15.74 12.87
CA LEU A 137 7.56 17.13 12.87
C LEU A 137 7.71 17.67 14.29
N ASP A 138 6.71 17.45 15.14
CA ASP A 138 6.62 18.09 16.45
C ASP A 138 6.92 17.11 17.61
N ASN A 139 7.33 15.87 17.30
CA ASN A 139 7.66 14.80 18.24
C ASN A 139 6.52 14.55 19.26
N GLN A 140 5.28 14.68 18.82
CA GLN A 140 4.10 14.45 19.66
C GLN A 140 3.83 12.95 19.82
N GLU A 141 3.43 12.55 21.03
CA GLU A 141 2.83 11.24 21.23
C GLU A 141 1.43 11.24 20.60
N VAL A 142 1.23 10.34 19.64
CA VAL A 142 -0.04 10.18 18.93
C VAL A 142 -0.42 8.72 18.86
N VAL A 143 -1.73 8.48 18.79
CA VAL A 143 -2.29 7.14 18.65
C VAL A 143 -2.37 6.78 17.17
N GLU A 144 -1.83 5.62 16.80
CA GLU A 144 -2.07 5.04 15.47
C GLU A 144 -3.52 4.61 15.29
N GLU A 145 -4.01 4.74 14.06
CA GLU A 145 -5.34 4.25 13.72
C GLU A 145 -5.36 2.72 13.61
N ASP A 146 -4.28 2.15 13.09
CA ASP A 146 -4.16 0.72 12.77
C ASP A 146 -2.70 0.31 12.51
N TRP A 147 -2.44 -0.99 12.39
CA TRP A 147 -1.18 -1.57 11.93
C TRP A 147 -1.42 -2.40 10.67
N ILE A 148 -0.79 -2.02 9.57
CA ILE A 148 -1.03 -2.67 8.27
C ILE A 148 0.22 -3.45 7.86
N GLU A 149 0.00 -4.69 7.42
CA GLU A 149 1.03 -5.55 6.87
C GLU A 149 1.66 -4.92 5.61
N ALA A 150 2.99 -4.87 5.58
CA ALA A 150 3.77 -4.32 4.49
C ALA A 150 4.27 -5.44 3.54
N PRO A 151 4.66 -5.09 2.30
CA PRO A 151 5.29 -6.02 1.37
C PRO A 151 6.61 -6.59 1.90
N GLU A 152 6.89 -7.87 1.64
CA GLU A 152 8.12 -8.56 2.12
C GLU A 152 9.41 -7.96 1.58
N ASP A 153 9.36 -7.39 0.38
CA ASP A 153 10.50 -6.76 -0.28
C ASP A 153 10.86 -5.40 0.34
N LEU A 154 10.05 -4.90 1.29
CA LEU A 154 10.28 -3.65 1.97
C LEU A 154 10.93 -3.87 3.35
N LYS A 155 12.20 -3.44 3.48
CA LYS A 155 12.87 -3.37 4.78
C LYS A 155 12.25 -2.28 5.66
N LEU A 156 11.48 -2.69 6.66
CA LEU A 156 10.78 -1.77 7.55
C LEU A 156 11.72 -1.10 8.54
N THR A 157 11.44 0.16 8.87
CA THR A 157 12.16 0.91 9.90
C THR A 157 11.19 1.72 10.77
N PRO A 158 11.57 2.10 12.01
CA PRO A 158 10.71 2.93 12.88
C PRO A 158 10.32 4.30 12.33
N GLY A 159 11.07 4.81 11.34
CA GLY A 159 10.74 6.06 10.64
C GLY A 159 9.70 5.90 9.53
N MET A 160 9.22 4.68 9.27
CA MET A 160 8.21 4.42 8.25
C MET A 160 6.80 4.40 8.82
N PHE A 161 5.84 4.85 8.01
CA PHE A 161 4.42 4.84 8.35
C PHE A 161 3.56 4.77 7.10
N ILE A 162 2.28 4.48 7.30
CA ILE A 162 1.28 4.40 6.23
C ILE A 162 0.28 5.55 6.41
N ALA A 163 -0.06 6.20 5.31
CA ALA A 163 -1.16 7.16 5.29
C ALA A 163 -2.01 6.98 4.02
N ARG A 164 -3.31 7.22 4.15
CA ARG A 164 -4.22 7.29 3.00
C ARG A 164 -4.07 8.64 2.33
N ILE A 165 -3.85 8.63 1.02
CA ILE A 165 -3.80 9.84 0.19
C ILE A 165 -5.14 10.04 -0.50
N ALA A 166 -5.65 11.26 -0.42
CA ALA A 166 -6.85 11.70 -1.12
C ALA A 166 -6.47 12.72 -2.21
N GLY A 167 -7.16 12.66 -3.34
CA GLY A 167 -6.98 13.51 -4.49
C GLY A 167 -6.17 12.86 -5.63
N ARG A 168 -6.28 13.47 -6.81
CA ARG A 168 -5.80 12.91 -8.09
C ARG A 168 -4.50 13.51 -8.62
N SER A 169 -3.91 14.47 -7.90
CA SER A 169 -2.76 15.25 -8.41
C SER A 169 -1.49 14.41 -8.68
N MET A 170 -1.45 13.17 -8.19
CA MET A 170 -0.32 12.27 -8.32
C MET A 170 -0.62 11.05 -9.22
N GLU A 171 -1.77 11.05 -9.89
CA GLU A 171 -2.12 10.05 -10.90
C GLU A 171 -1.16 10.13 -12.11
N PRO A 172 -0.88 8.99 -12.78
CA PRO A 172 -1.40 7.65 -12.50
C PRO A 172 -0.64 6.91 -11.39
N LYS A 173 0.46 7.45 -10.87
CA LYS A 173 1.34 6.73 -9.93
C LYS A 173 0.74 6.55 -8.53
N ILE A 174 -0.06 7.50 -8.08
CA ILE A 174 -0.80 7.41 -6.82
C ILE A 174 -2.24 7.81 -7.10
N SER A 175 -3.11 6.81 -7.22
CA SER A 175 -4.55 7.00 -7.41
C SER A 175 -5.22 7.51 -6.14
N ASP A 176 -6.38 8.14 -6.30
CA ASP A 176 -7.19 8.55 -5.16
C ASP A 176 -7.48 7.38 -4.20
N GLY A 177 -7.49 7.69 -2.90
CA GLY A 177 -7.73 6.74 -1.82
C GLY A 177 -6.60 5.74 -1.56
N SER A 178 -5.45 5.83 -2.24
CA SER A 178 -4.32 4.90 -2.06
C SER A 178 -3.73 4.93 -0.66
N LEU A 179 -3.35 3.76 -0.14
CA LEU A 179 -2.52 3.64 1.05
C LEU A 179 -1.07 3.72 0.61
N CYS A 180 -0.33 4.68 1.12
CA CYS A 180 1.05 4.93 0.72
C CYS A 180 1.99 4.76 1.92
N VAL A 181 3.14 4.13 1.67
CA VAL A 181 4.24 4.06 2.63
C VAL A 181 5.10 5.31 2.51
N PHE A 182 5.35 5.95 3.64
CA PHE A 182 6.24 7.09 3.77
C PHE A 182 7.38 6.78 4.72
N ARG A 183 8.50 7.49 4.58
CA ARG A 183 9.60 7.50 5.54
C ARG A 183 9.90 8.93 6.00
N ALA A 184 10.04 9.11 7.30
CA ALA A 184 10.44 10.34 7.96
C ALA A 184 11.69 10.11 8.84
N PRO A 185 12.57 11.11 8.99
CA PRO A 185 12.65 12.30 8.14
C PRO A 185 13.13 11.93 6.73
N VAL A 186 13.07 12.87 5.79
CA VAL A 186 13.69 12.68 4.47
C VAL A 186 15.21 12.67 4.62
N VAL A 187 15.85 11.55 4.29
CA VAL A 187 17.32 11.40 4.36
C VAL A 187 17.96 11.68 3.00
N GLY A 188 18.97 12.54 2.95
CA GLY A 188 19.71 12.89 1.73
C GLY A 188 19.00 13.93 0.85
N SER A 189 19.34 13.96 -0.44
CA SER A 189 18.75 14.93 -1.38
C SER A 189 17.25 14.69 -1.56
N ARG A 190 16.46 15.77 -1.57
CA ARG A 190 15.03 15.75 -1.91
C ARG A 190 14.79 15.78 -3.43
N GLN A 191 15.81 16.09 -4.22
CA GLN A 191 15.68 16.35 -5.65
C GLN A 191 15.05 15.18 -6.41
N GLY A 192 13.97 15.46 -7.14
CA GLY A 192 13.23 14.50 -7.95
C GLY A 192 12.35 13.53 -7.17
N ARG A 193 12.37 13.56 -5.82
CA ARG A 193 11.63 12.62 -4.99
C ARG A 193 10.19 13.08 -4.79
N LEU A 194 9.32 12.11 -4.57
CA LEU A 194 7.97 12.37 -4.11
C LEU A 194 8.01 12.59 -2.60
N VAL A 195 7.51 13.73 -2.15
CA VAL A 195 7.57 14.14 -0.75
C VAL A 195 6.17 14.51 -0.26
N LEU A 196 5.95 14.25 1.02
CA LEU A 196 4.76 14.66 1.76
C LEU A 196 5.05 16.03 2.39
N VAL A 197 4.19 16.99 2.03
CA VAL A 197 4.34 18.40 2.37
C VAL A 197 3.14 18.85 3.18
N GLU A 198 3.40 19.55 4.28
CA GLU A 198 2.41 20.31 5.02
C GLU A 198 2.42 21.78 4.57
N ALA A 199 1.26 22.34 4.26
CA ALA A 199 1.03 23.75 3.95
C ALA A 199 0.50 24.49 5.20
N LEU A 200 1.36 25.26 5.85
CA LEU A 200 1.06 26.12 6.99
C LEU A 200 0.27 27.35 6.52
N GLY A 201 -0.91 27.56 7.11
CA GLY A 201 -1.77 28.73 6.83
C GLY A 201 -2.87 28.53 5.79
N ARG A 202 -3.01 27.34 5.18
CA ARG A 202 -4.22 26.95 4.43
C ARG A 202 -5.24 26.29 5.39
N GLY A 203 -6.53 26.40 5.07
CA GLY A 203 -7.61 25.79 5.86
C GLY A 203 -7.47 24.25 5.97
N ASN A 204 -8.16 23.64 6.93
CA ASN A 204 -7.95 22.24 7.35
C ASN A 204 -7.99 21.18 6.23
N ASN A 205 -8.70 21.41 5.12
CA ASN A 205 -8.91 20.37 4.10
C ASN A 205 -7.76 20.19 3.09
N ASP A 206 -6.93 21.22 2.86
CA ASP A 206 -5.83 21.19 1.87
C ASP A 206 -4.44 21.33 2.51
N ARG A 207 -4.33 20.99 3.79
CA ARG A 207 -3.12 21.19 4.59
C ARG A 207 -1.99 20.23 4.21
N TYR A 208 -2.29 19.06 3.64
CA TYR A 208 -1.26 18.07 3.31
C TYR A 208 -1.36 17.61 1.87
N THR A 209 -0.20 17.48 1.21
CA THR A 209 -0.14 17.06 -0.19
C THR A 209 1.13 16.29 -0.50
N VAL A 210 1.04 15.36 -1.45
CA VAL A 210 2.21 14.71 -2.03
C VAL A 210 2.55 15.40 -3.34
N LYS A 211 3.82 15.78 -3.52
CA LYS A 211 4.34 16.41 -4.74
C LYS A 211 5.75 15.92 -5.04
N ARG A 212 6.18 16.03 -6.29
CA ARG A 212 7.58 15.85 -6.68
C ARG A 212 8.34 17.12 -6.29
N TYR A 213 9.43 16.96 -5.55
CA TYR A 213 10.30 18.06 -5.17
C TYR A 213 11.34 18.34 -6.26
N ARG A 214 11.47 19.60 -6.66
CA ARG A 214 12.51 20.07 -7.58
C ARG A 214 13.10 21.39 -7.10
N SER A 215 14.39 21.44 -6.81
CA SER A 215 15.15 22.68 -6.58
C SER A 215 15.90 23.08 -7.83
N GLU A 216 15.79 24.34 -8.24
CA GLU A 216 16.55 24.95 -9.33
C GLU A 216 17.46 26.03 -8.75
N LYS A 217 18.77 25.93 -9.05
CA LYS A 217 19.73 26.96 -8.67
C LYS A 217 19.80 27.99 -9.79
N SER A 218 19.42 29.23 -9.53
CA SER A 218 19.66 30.33 -10.47
C SER A 218 21.03 30.95 -10.23
N GLN A 219 21.82 31.14 -11.28
CA GLN A 219 23.03 31.97 -11.23
C GLN A 219 22.67 33.40 -11.66
N LEU A 220 23.11 34.38 -10.88
CA LEU A 220 23.01 35.77 -11.29
C LEU A 220 23.98 36.03 -12.45
N PRO A 221 23.67 36.99 -13.35
CA PRO A 221 24.58 37.43 -14.40
C PRO A 221 25.95 37.91 -13.88
N SER A 222 26.03 38.26 -12.60
CA SER A 222 27.26 38.67 -11.90
C SER A 222 28.14 37.50 -11.44
N GLY A 223 27.75 36.25 -11.70
CA GLY A 223 28.46 35.05 -11.20
C GLY A 223 28.18 34.72 -9.73
N ALA A 224 27.37 35.52 -9.03
CA ALA A 224 26.89 35.19 -7.69
C ALA A 224 25.78 34.13 -7.75
N TRP A 225 25.81 33.15 -6.85
CA TRP A 225 24.70 32.21 -6.68
C TRP A 225 23.44 32.97 -6.23
N SER A 226 22.33 32.79 -6.93
CA SER A 226 21.01 33.28 -6.52
C SER A 226 20.24 32.17 -5.80
N HIS A 227 19.23 32.57 -5.02
CA HIS A 227 18.39 31.67 -4.22
C HIS A 227 17.92 30.43 -4.98
N ASP A 228 17.93 29.29 -4.29
CA ASP A 228 17.34 28.05 -4.79
C ASP A 228 15.81 28.22 -4.90
N ARG A 229 15.26 28.13 -6.11
CA ARG A 229 13.81 28.07 -6.34
C ARG A 229 13.34 26.64 -6.13
N ILE A 230 12.43 26.41 -5.19
CA ILE A 230 11.84 25.09 -4.98
C ILE A 230 10.48 25.04 -5.68
N ARG A 231 10.28 24.01 -6.48
CA ARG A 231 9.05 23.72 -7.21
C ARG A 231 8.46 22.39 -6.72
N LEU A 232 7.16 22.41 -6.46
CA LEU A 232 6.38 21.23 -6.11
C LEU A 232 5.51 20.84 -7.30
N GLU A 233 5.84 19.74 -7.94
CA GLU A 233 5.22 19.32 -9.20
C GLU A 233 4.22 18.17 -8.95
N PRO A 234 2.96 18.29 -9.40
CA PRO A 234 2.07 17.13 -9.52
C PRO A 234 2.59 16.17 -10.60
N LEU A 235 2.12 14.92 -10.57
CA LEU A 235 2.37 13.98 -11.67
C LEU A 235 1.24 13.97 -12.68
N ASN A 236 0.04 14.35 -12.25
CA ASN A 236 -1.13 14.48 -13.10
C ASN A 236 -1.10 15.85 -13.81
N PRO A 237 -1.03 15.89 -15.16
CA PRO A 237 -1.00 17.14 -15.93
C PRO A 237 -2.25 18.03 -15.79
N GLU A 238 -3.36 17.51 -15.27
CA GLU A 238 -4.57 18.30 -14.95
C GLU A 238 -4.35 19.29 -13.80
N PHE A 239 -3.25 19.18 -13.06
CA PHE A 239 -2.95 19.99 -11.88
C PHE A 239 -1.73 20.88 -12.12
N GLU A 240 -1.79 22.11 -11.62
CA GLU A 240 -0.69 23.06 -11.77
C GLU A 240 0.43 22.79 -10.75
N ALA A 241 1.67 22.95 -11.20
CA ALA A 241 2.82 23.02 -10.32
C ALA A 241 2.94 24.42 -9.72
N TRP A 242 3.39 24.51 -8.47
CA TRP A 242 3.63 25.79 -7.81
C TRP A 242 5.03 25.87 -7.23
N ASP A 243 5.53 27.11 -7.15
CA ASP A 243 6.83 27.42 -6.57
C ASP A 243 6.67 27.83 -5.12
N LEU A 244 7.58 27.34 -4.28
CA LEU A 244 7.76 27.82 -2.92
C LEU A 244 8.66 29.06 -3.01
N ALA A 245 8.18 30.19 -2.48
CA ALA A 245 9.04 31.35 -2.34
C ALA A 245 10.10 31.07 -1.24
N PRO A 246 11.35 31.55 -1.40
CA PRO A 246 12.44 31.26 -0.45
C PRO A 246 12.17 31.72 0.99
N GLU A 247 11.33 32.74 1.18
CA GLU A 247 10.94 33.30 2.48
C GLU A 247 9.63 32.71 3.02
N GLU A 248 8.97 31.82 2.27
CA GLU A 248 7.75 31.18 2.72
C GLU A 248 8.08 30.00 3.65
N ASP A 249 8.22 30.28 4.94
CA ASP A 249 8.10 29.30 6.05
C ASP A 249 6.71 28.60 6.08
N ARG A 250 5.95 28.68 4.98
CA ARG A 250 4.58 28.17 4.84
C ARG A 250 4.54 26.70 4.50
N TYR A 251 5.66 26.03 4.24
CA TYR A 251 5.63 24.62 3.87
C TYR A 251 6.69 23.79 4.59
N ARG A 252 6.27 22.66 5.15
CA ARG A 252 7.17 21.71 5.81
C ARG A 252 7.17 20.38 5.07
N ILE A 253 8.33 20.00 4.56
CA ILE A 253 8.56 18.69 3.97
C ILE A 253 9.04 17.76 5.09
N PHE A 254 8.25 16.73 5.40
CA PHE A 254 8.53 15.89 6.58
C PHE A 254 8.73 14.42 6.27
N ALA A 255 8.18 13.92 5.17
CA ALA A 255 8.34 12.54 4.78
C ALA A 255 8.54 12.40 3.27
N GLU A 256 9.20 11.33 2.88
CA GLU A 256 9.32 10.90 1.49
C GLU A 256 8.34 9.77 1.21
N PHE A 257 7.76 9.76 0.02
CA PHE A 257 6.98 8.64 -0.47
C PHE A 257 7.91 7.53 -0.94
N LEU A 258 7.62 6.29 -0.51
CA LEU A 258 8.35 5.11 -0.93
C LEU A 258 7.55 4.31 -1.98
N ARG A 259 6.32 3.92 -1.65
CA ARG A 259 5.46 3.13 -2.55
C ARG A 259 3.98 3.20 -2.18
N VAL A 260 3.12 2.80 -3.10
CA VAL A 260 1.73 2.43 -2.82
C VAL A 260 1.71 1.01 -2.25
N LEU A 261 0.86 0.80 -1.25
CA LEU A 261 0.45 -0.52 -0.80
C LEU A 261 -0.73 -0.94 -1.68
N GLU A 262 -0.41 -1.60 -2.77
CA GLU A 262 -1.38 -2.42 -3.50
C GLU A 262 -1.72 -3.60 -2.60
#